data_AF-A0A0T7BQ17-F1
#
_entry.id   AF-A0A0T7BQ17-F1
#
_cell.length_a   1.000
_cell.length_b   1.000
_cell.length_c   1.000
_cell.angle_alpha   90.00
_cell.angle_beta   90.00
_cell.angle_gamma   90.00
#
_symmetry.space_group_name_H-M   'P 1'
#
loop_
_entity.id
_entity.type
_entity.pdbx_description
1 polymer ?
#
loop_
_entity_poly.entity_id
_entity_poly.type
_entity_poly.pdbx_seq_one_letter_code
_entity_poly.pdbx_strand_id
1 'polypeptide(L)'
;MIMILGFVAIKIFSHNSNQSNQNNTLQTNTSSIGKRDSPQQANTPLPASTKNPNQVNQWRSQIANLQQDLKKYQKSGDITKQISTLNAIAILHNDMGESTNAIAYLQQAQTKLNTANIPPGEKSVMESELLTGFGTVYADTGNYSQVLEATRKISAIRNNSLNRLGDVPETSQPIQSPKIDPKEDIRMLYSIATMQQERGKIREALGTAEAALDIAKKAGDKTGESQISLYIDSLRQQL
;
A
#
# COMPACT_ATOMS: atom_id res chain seq x y z
N MET A 1 51.86 -21.72 -33.20
CA MET A 1 52.23 -21.24 -31.84
C MET A 1 52.62 -19.78 -31.96
N ILE A 2 52.23 -18.97 -30.99
CA ILE A 2 51.94 -17.52 -31.07
C ILE A 2 53.09 -16.62 -31.58
N MET A 3 52.62 -15.58 -32.25
CA MET A 3 53.24 -14.41 -32.88
C MET A 3 53.91 -13.40 -31.91
N ILE A 4 54.91 -12.72 -32.49
CA ILE A 4 55.27 -11.29 -32.39
C ILE A 4 56.22 -10.80 -31.27
N LEU A 5 57.33 -10.27 -31.81
CA LEU A 5 58.37 -9.42 -31.26
C LEU A 5 57.90 -7.98 -31.01
N GLY A 6 58.34 -7.43 -29.86
CA GLY A 6 58.90 -6.09 -29.62
C GLY A 6 58.34 -4.83 -30.29
N PHE A 7 58.08 -3.81 -29.47
CA PHE A 7 58.45 -2.42 -29.77
C PHE A 7 58.88 -1.67 -28.49
N VAL A 8 59.96 -0.91 -28.65
CA VAL A 8 60.63 -0.08 -27.65
C VAL A 8 60.18 1.39 -27.83
N ALA A 9 60.29 2.15 -26.74
CA ALA A 9 60.75 3.56 -26.64
C ALA A 9 59.79 4.69 -26.15
N ILE A 10 60.27 5.33 -25.06
CA ILE A 10 60.38 6.79 -24.79
C ILE A 10 59.17 7.50 -24.14
N LYS A 11 59.23 7.79 -22.82
CA LYS A 11 59.71 9.02 -22.10
C LYS A 11 58.76 10.23 -22.28
N ILE A 12 58.19 10.84 -21.23
CA ILE A 12 58.68 12.02 -20.48
C ILE A 12 57.68 12.29 -19.33
N PHE A 13 58.07 12.16 -18.05
CA PHE A 13 58.36 13.24 -17.08
C PHE A 13 57.27 14.33 -16.89
N SER A 14 56.55 14.25 -15.77
CA SER A 14 56.23 15.45 -14.98
C SER A 14 56.39 15.14 -13.49
N HIS A 15 57.35 15.84 -12.88
CA HIS A 15 57.75 15.86 -11.47
C HIS A 15 56.59 16.37 -10.57
N ASN A 16 56.35 15.73 -9.41
CA ASN A 16 56.72 16.21 -8.05
C ASN A 16 55.68 17.21 -7.48
N SER A 17 55.22 17.18 -6.23
CA SER A 17 55.81 16.74 -4.95
C SER A 17 54.73 16.70 -3.85
N ASN A 18 55.04 15.91 -2.81
CA ASN A 18 54.70 16.08 -1.39
C ASN A 18 53.32 15.60 -0.93
N GLN A 19 53.28 14.48 -0.18
CA GLN A 19 53.48 14.39 1.29
C GLN A 19 52.31 15.06 2.03
N SER A 20 51.69 14.52 3.07
CA SER A 20 51.93 13.37 3.93
C SER A 20 50.78 13.39 4.94
N ASN A 21 50.13 12.27 5.22
CA ASN A 21 50.00 11.77 6.59
C ASN A 21 49.21 10.46 6.60
N GLN A 22 49.96 9.38 6.79
CA GLN A 22 49.48 8.21 7.51
C GLN A 22 49.55 8.50 9.01
N ASN A 23 48.91 7.59 9.78
CA ASN A 23 48.99 7.36 11.22
C ASN A 23 47.76 7.93 11.97
N ASN A 24 47.04 7.18 12.80
CA ASN A 24 47.43 5.94 13.45
C ASN A 24 46.22 5.24 14.13
N THR A 25 46.31 3.91 14.11
CA THR A 25 45.99 2.96 15.20
C THR A 25 44.57 2.88 15.80
N LEU A 26 43.97 1.71 15.53
CA LEU A 26 43.30 0.80 16.46
C LEU A 26 43.45 1.14 17.95
N GLN A 27 42.31 1.29 18.63
CA GLN A 27 42.18 0.92 20.04
C GLN A 27 41.05 -0.09 20.18
N THR A 28 41.45 -1.30 20.59
CA THR A 28 40.62 -2.24 21.32
C THR A 28 40.28 -1.64 22.68
N ASN A 29 39.01 -1.68 23.11
CA ASN A 29 38.73 -1.91 24.52
C ASN A 29 37.33 -2.49 24.78
N THR A 30 37.35 -3.34 25.79
CA THR A 30 36.34 -4.26 26.31
C THR A 30 35.19 -3.59 27.06
N SER A 31 34.02 -4.23 27.01
CA SER A 31 33.01 -4.40 28.07
C SER A 31 32.67 -3.21 28.98
N SER A 32 31.48 -2.64 28.77
CA SER A 32 30.66 -2.06 29.84
C SER A 32 29.20 -2.44 29.66
N ILE A 33 28.68 -3.25 30.58
CA ILE A 33 27.26 -3.50 30.80
C ILE A 33 26.65 -2.18 31.32
N GLY A 34 25.66 -1.63 30.62
CA GLY A 34 24.92 -0.48 31.15
C GLY A 34 24.02 0.21 30.12
N LYS A 35 22.71 0.11 30.39
CA LYS A 35 21.58 0.90 29.86
C LYS A 35 21.04 0.50 28.49
N ARG A 36 19.82 -0.08 28.55
CA ARG A 36 18.88 -0.12 27.44
C ARG A 36 18.47 1.32 27.15
N ASP A 37 19.15 1.96 26.22
CA ASP A 37 18.63 3.16 25.58
C ASP A 37 17.57 2.73 24.57
N SER A 38 16.35 3.21 24.81
CA SER A 38 15.19 3.06 23.93
C SER A 38 15.55 3.47 22.50
N PRO A 39 15.23 2.69 21.45
CA PRO A 39 15.42 3.17 20.09
C PRO A 39 14.33 4.21 19.77
N GLN A 40 14.67 5.49 19.92
CA GLN A 40 14.00 6.62 19.26
C GLN A 40 14.27 6.61 17.75
N GLN A 41 13.93 5.51 17.07
CA GLN A 41 14.07 5.33 15.62
C GLN A 41 12.78 4.83 14.95
N ALA A 42 11.63 4.99 15.58
CA ALA A 42 10.36 4.44 15.06
C ALA A 42 9.65 5.29 13.98
N ASN A 43 10.22 6.41 13.51
CA ASN A 43 9.52 7.33 12.61
C ASN A 43 10.22 7.57 11.26
N THR A 44 11.22 6.77 10.89
CA THR A 44 11.66 6.76 9.48
C THR A 44 10.79 5.75 8.73
N PRO A 45 10.04 6.15 7.68
CA PRO A 45 9.28 5.20 6.87
C PRO A 45 10.24 4.12 6.36
N LEU A 46 9.90 2.85 6.59
CA LEU A 46 10.66 1.75 6.02
C LEU A 46 10.69 1.90 4.49
N PRO A 47 11.82 1.61 3.82
CA PRO A 47 11.87 1.64 2.36
C PRO A 47 10.83 0.67 1.80
N ALA A 48 10.14 1.07 0.73
CA ALA A 48 9.09 0.26 0.10
C ALA A 48 9.60 -1.14 -0.30
N SER A 49 8.67 -2.10 -0.39
CA SER A 49 9.03 -3.47 -0.76
C SER A 49 9.69 -3.53 -2.14
N THR A 50 10.82 -4.25 -2.24
CA THR A 50 11.56 -4.38 -3.52
C THR A 50 10.78 -5.31 -4.44
N LYS A 51 10.48 -4.83 -5.66
CA LYS A 51 9.63 -5.55 -6.62
C LYS A 51 10.47 -6.44 -7.52
N ASN A 52 10.01 -7.66 -7.75
CA ASN A 52 10.65 -8.59 -8.68
C ASN A 52 10.39 -8.15 -10.14
N PRO A 53 11.42 -7.94 -10.98
CA PRO A 53 11.24 -7.53 -12.38
C PRO A 53 10.36 -8.47 -13.22
N ASN A 54 10.41 -9.77 -12.96
CA ASN A 54 9.57 -10.75 -13.66
C ASN A 54 8.09 -10.55 -13.30
N GLN A 55 7.80 -10.25 -12.03
CA GLN A 55 6.45 -9.99 -11.55
C GLN A 55 5.90 -8.68 -12.14
N VAL A 56 6.73 -7.63 -12.24
CA VAL A 56 6.38 -6.38 -12.92
C VAL A 56 6.02 -6.63 -14.40
N ASN A 57 6.80 -7.47 -15.10
CA ASN A 57 6.49 -7.81 -16.48
C ASN A 57 5.18 -8.62 -16.62
N GLN A 58 4.89 -9.52 -15.68
CA GLN A 58 3.63 -10.24 -15.64
C GLN A 58 2.44 -9.31 -15.43
N TRP A 59 2.53 -8.37 -14.47
CA TRP A 59 1.49 -7.36 -14.24
C TRP A 59 1.26 -6.48 -15.47
N ARG A 60 2.33 -6.06 -16.16
CA ARG A 60 2.20 -5.31 -17.43
C ARG A 60 1.47 -6.11 -18.50
N SER A 61 1.77 -7.41 -18.64
CA SER A 61 1.06 -8.29 -19.55
C SER A 61 -0.43 -8.44 -19.18
N GLN A 62 -0.74 -8.54 -17.89
CA GLN A 62 -2.12 -8.60 -17.41
C GLN A 62 -2.88 -7.29 -17.69
N ILE A 63 -2.25 -6.14 -17.46
CA ILE A 63 -2.83 -4.82 -17.82
C ILE A 63 -3.13 -4.76 -19.31
N ALA A 64 -2.24 -5.24 -20.18
CA ALA A 64 -2.48 -5.26 -21.62
C ALA A 64 -3.72 -6.08 -22.00
N ASN A 65 -3.93 -7.23 -21.36
CA ASN A 65 -5.13 -8.05 -21.56
C ASN A 65 -6.39 -7.35 -21.04
N LEU A 66 -6.34 -6.79 -19.83
CA LEU A 66 -7.45 -6.03 -19.24
C LEU A 66 -7.83 -4.81 -20.08
N GLN A 67 -6.85 -4.14 -20.72
CA GLN A 67 -7.12 -3.05 -21.65
C GLN A 67 -7.84 -3.53 -22.92
N GLN A 68 -7.56 -4.74 -23.40
CA GLN A 68 -8.32 -5.33 -24.51
C GLN A 68 -9.75 -5.67 -24.09
N ASP A 69 -9.93 -6.24 -22.89
CA ASP A 69 -11.25 -6.56 -22.35
C ASP A 69 -12.07 -5.30 -22.09
N LEU A 70 -11.45 -4.23 -21.57
CA LEU A 70 -12.07 -2.92 -21.42
C LEU A 70 -12.63 -2.42 -22.75
N LYS A 71 -11.88 -2.55 -23.86
CA LYS A 71 -12.36 -2.19 -25.20
C LYS A 71 -13.54 -3.05 -25.64
N LYS A 72 -13.57 -4.34 -25.30
CA LYS A 72 -14.72 -5.22 -25.60
C LYS A 72 -15.96 -4.78 -24.81
N TYR A 73 -15.82 -4.50 -23.52
CA TYR A 73 -16.93 -4.05 -22.66
C TYR A 73 -17.44 -2.65 -23.02
N GLN A 74 -16.55 -1.77 -23.50
CA GLN A 74 -16.95 -0.49 -24.09
C GLN A 74 -17.82 -0.68 -25.33
N LYS A 75 -17.46 -1.62 -26.23
CA LYS A 75 -18.25 -1.92 -27.43
C LYS A 75 -19.60 -2.56 -27.10
N SER A 76 -19.66 -3.42 -26.08
CA SER A 76 -20.90 -4.09 -25.68
C SER A 76 -21.78 -3.25 -24.74
N GLY A 77 -21.28 -2.11 -24.25
CA GLY A 77 -21.99 -1.27 -23.27
C GLY A 77 -22.07 -1.86 -21.85
N ASP A 78 -21.26 -2.88 -21.53
CA ASP A 78 -21.27 -3.53 -20.21
C ASP A 78 -20.53 -2.65 -19.19
N ILE A 79 -21.28 -1.72 -18.57
CA ILE A 79 -20.70 -0.69 -17.69
C ILE A 79 -20.12 -1.28 -16.40
N THR A 80 -20.78 -2.30 -15.85
CA THR A 80 -20.34 -3.06 -14.67
C THR A 80 -18.96 -3.65 -14.90
N LYS A 81 -18.76 -4.38 -16.02
CA LYS A 81 -17.44 -4.95 -16.32
C LYS A 81 -16.40 -3.89 -16.64
N GLN A 82 -16.77 -2.76 -17.24
CA GLN A 82 -15.83 -1.65 -17.43
C GLN A 82 -15.30 -1.13 -16.09
N ILE A 83 -16.17 -0.93 -15.10
CA ILE A 83 -15.79 -0.42 -13.76
C ILE A 83 -14.88 -1.43 -13.06
N SER A 84 -15.26 -2.71 -13.00
CA SER A 84 -14.44 -3.76 -12.38
C SER A 84 -13.08 -3.92 -13.08
N THR A 85 -13.03 -3.82 -14.41
CA THR A 85 -11.78 -3.90 -15.18
C THR A 85 -10.86 -2.71 -14.87
N LEU A 86 -11.40 -1.50 -14.75
CA LEU A 86 -10.61 -0.32 -14.37
C LEU A 86 -10.05 -0.44 -12.94
N ASN A 87 -10.84 -0.97 -12.00
CA ASN A 87 -10.37 -1.24 -10.64
C ASN A 87 -9.23 -2.28 -10.62
N ALA A 88 -9.36 -3.36 -11.40
CA ALA A 88 -8.31 -4.37 -11.52
C ALA A 88 -7.01 -3.79 -12.12
N ILE A 89 -7.11 -2.94 -13.14
CA ILE A 89 -5.94 -2.24 -13.70
C ILE A 89 -5.29 -1.34 -12.63
N ALA A 90 -6.09 -0.62 -11.84
CA ALA A 90 -5.57 0.21 -10.77
C ALA A 90 -4.80 -0.59 -9.71
N ILE A 91 -5.32 -1.75 -9.32
CA ILE A 91 -4.63 -2.68 -8.39
C ILE A 91 -3.26 -3.07 -8.94
N LEU A 92 -3.16 -3.43 -10.21
CA LEU A 92 -1.89 -3.83 -10.83
C LEU A 92 -0.89 -2.67 -10.92
N HIS A 93 -1.35 -1.45 -11.21
CA HIS A 93 -0.51 -0.26 -11.12
C HIS A 93 -0.02 -0.02 -9.69
N ASN A 94 -0.89 -0.19 -8.69
CA ASN A 94 -0.51 -0.07 -7.29
C ASN A 94 0.51 -1.15 -6.88
N ASP A 95 0.42 -2.36 -7.42
CA ASP A 95 1.38 -3.44 -7.17
C ASP A 95 2.75 -3.16 -7.80
N MET A 96 2.76 -2.47 -8.95
CA MET A 96 3.97 -1.85 -9.51
C MET A 96 4.46 -0.61 -8.73
N GLY A 97 3.72 -0.15 -7.71
CA GLY A 97 3.94 1.08 -6.94
C GLY A 97 3.79 2.36 -7.75
N GLU A 98 3.02 2.29 -8.84
CA GLU A 98 2.64 3.41 -9.66
C GLU A 98 1.35 4.02 -9.11
N SER A 99 1.40 4.53 -7.87
CA SER A 99 0.21 4.98 -7.13
C SER A 99 -0.57 6.08 -7.88
N THR A 100 0.11 6.98 -8.58
CA THR A 100 -0.54 8.00 -9.42
C THR A 100 -1.39 7.38 -10.53
N ASN A 101 -0.89 6.34 -11.21
CA ASN A 101 -1.64 5.63 -12.24
C ASN A 101 -2.82 4.88 -11.63
N ALA A 102 -2.62 4.22 -10.48
CA ALA A 102 -3.69 3.53 -9.77
C ALA A 102 -4.86 4.46 -9.41
N ILE A 103 -4.55 5.63 -8.82
CA ILE A 103 -5.56 6.66 -8.51
C ILE A 103 -6.28 7.13 -9.76
N ALA A 104 -5.58 7.37 -10.87
CA ALA A 104 -6.19 7.82 -12.11
C ALA A 104 -7.19 6.80 -12.68
N TYR A 105 -6.88 5.49 -12.60
CA TYR A 105 -7.81 4.43 -13.02
C TYR A 105 -9.00 4.27 -12.08
N LEU A 106 -8.80 4.37 -10.76
CA LEU A 106 -9.90 4.37 -9.78
C LEU A 106 -10.84 5.56 -9.98
N GLN A 107 -10.30 6.75 -10.28
CA GLN A 107 -11.10 7.94 -10.59
C GLN A 107 -11.93 7.74 -11.87
N GLN A 108 -11.35 7.17 -12.92
CA GLN A 108 -12.11 6.82 -14.14
C GLN A 108 -13.25 5.83 -13.84
N ALA A 109 -12.99 4.82 -13.01
CA ALA A 109 -14.00 3.85 -12.58
C ALA A 109 -15.13 4.54 -11.79
N GLN A 110 -14.77 5.45 -10.86
CA GLN A 110 -15.73 6.22 -10.07
C GLN A 110 -16.59 7.15 -10.94
N THR A 111 -15.98 7.85 -11.91
CA THR A 111 -16.73 8.68 -12.87
C THR A 111 -17.76 7.85 -13.62
N LYS A 112 -17.37 6.67 -14.10
CA LYS A 112 -18.30 5.76 -14.77
C LYS A 112 -19.43 5.33 -13.85
N LEU A 113 -19.11 4.88 -12.63
CA LEU A 113 -20.10 4.47 -11.63
C LEU A 113 -21.10 5.59 -11.30
N ASN A 114 -20.62 6.84 -11.20
CA ASN A 114 -21.47 7.99 -10.92
C ASN A 114 -22.49 8.26 -12.03
N THR A 115 -22.09 8.04 -13.28
CA THR A 115 -22.95 8.21 -14.47
C THR A 115 -23.73 6.97 -14.88
N ALA A 116 -23.46 5.81 -14.26
CA ALA A 116 -24.06 4.54 -14.64
C ALA A 116 -25.52 4.45 -14.17
N ASN A 117 -26.40 3.98 -15.04
CA ASN A 117 -27.77 3.62 -14.72
C ASN A 117 -27.85 2.13 -14.31
N ILE A 118 -27.33 1.83 -13.12
CA ILE A 118 -27.32 0.47 -12.54
C ILE A 118 -28.18 0.41 -11.27
N PRO A 119 -28.68 -0.78 -10.87
CA PRO A 119 -29.46 -0.93 -9.66
C PRO A 119 -28.75 -0.36 -8.42
N PRO A 120 -29.44 0.35 -7.52
CA PRO A 120 -28.81 0.98 -6.36
C PRO A 120 -28.01 0.02 -5.47
N GLY A 121 -28.46 -1.23 -5.30
CA GLY A 121 -27.71 -2.22 -4.52
C GLY A 121 -26.37 -2.60 -5.16
N GLU A 122 -26.36 -2.80 -6.47
CA GLU A 122 -25.13 -3.06 -7.24
C GLU A 122 -24.19 -1.85 -7.20
N LYS A 123 -24.75 -0.64 -7.32
CA LYS A 123 -23.99 0.62 -7.19
C LYS A 123 -23.30 0.74 -5.84
N SER A 124 -24.00 0.47 -4.73
CA SER A 124 -23.44 0.50 -3.37
C SER A 124 -22.26 -0.47 -3.19
N VAL A 125 -22.37 -1.68 -3.76
CA VAL A 125 -21.30 -2.68 -3.71
C VAL A 125 -20.07 -2.17 -4.47
N MET A 126 -20.24 -1.73 -5.71
CA MET A 126 -19.13 -1.21 -6.52
C MET A 126 -18.48 0.03 -5.91
N GLU A 127 -19.27 0.94 -5.34
CA GLU A 127 -18.75 2.13 -4.68
C GLU A 127 -17.87 1.73 -3.49
N SER A 128 -18.30 0.73 -2.71
CA SER A 128 -17.53 0.20 -1.59
C SER A 128 -16.22 -0.48 -2.04
N GLU A 129 -16.26 -1.22 -3.16
CA GLU A 129 -15.07 -1.83 -3.77
C GLU A 129 -14.07 -0.77 -4.25
N LEU A 130 -14.54 0.28 -4.92
CA LEU A 130 -13.67 1.38 -5.38
C LEU A 130 -13.06 2.14 -4.19
N LEU A 131 -13.84 2.43 -3.15
CA LEU A 131 -13.35 3.06 -1.93
C LEU A 131 -12.30 2.19 -1.22
N THR A 132 -12.44 0.87 -1.26
CA THR A 132 -11.43 -0.07 -0.76
C THR A 132 -10.16 -0.05 -1.62
N GLY A 133 -10.32 0.05 -2.95
CA GLY A 133 -9.22 0.27 -3.89
C GLY A 133 -8.43 1.55 -3.58
N PHE A 134 -9.13 2.67 -3.39
CA PHE A 134 -8.52 3.93 -2.94
C PHE A 134 -7.81 3.78 -1.60
N GLY A 135 -8.48 3.19 -0.61
CA GLY A 135 -7.90 2.93 0.72
C GLY A 135 -6.61 2.11 0.63
N THR A 136 -6.55 1.10 -0.23
CA THR A 136 -5.35 0.28 -0.42
C THR A 136 -4.19 1.12 -0.99
N VAL A 137 -4.44 1.95 -2.01
CA VAL A 137 -3.41 2.83 -2.58
C VAL A 137 -2.92 3.87 -1.57
N TYR A 138 -3.84 4.42 -0.76
CA TYR A 138 -3.47 5.36 0.30
C TYR A 138 -2.67 4.70 1.41
N ALA A 139 -3.01 3.47 1.82
CA ALA A 139 -2.24 2.72 2.82
C ALA A 139 -0.82 2.41 2.33
N ASP A 140 -0.64 2.02 1.06
CA ASP A 140 0.67 1.77 0.45
C ASP A 140 1.59 3.00 0.44
N THR A 141 1.00 4.20 0.51
CA THR A 141 1.73 5.48 0.60
C THR A 141 1.77 6.04 2.03
N GLY A 142 1.30 5.29 3.03
CA GLY A 142 1.25 5.69 4.43
C GLY A 142 0.18 6.74 4.76
N ASN A 143 -0.74 7.05 3.85
CA ASN A 143 -1.77 8.06 4.03
C ASN A 143 -3.02 7.49 4.71
N TYR A 144 -2.88 7.10 5.97
CA TYR A 144 -3.96 6.43 6.72
C TYR A 144 -5.16 7.33 6.98
N SER A 145 -5.02 8.66 7.01
CA SER A 145 -6.15 9.57 7.20
C SER A 145 -7.18 9.44 6.07
N GLN A 146 -6.72 9.27 4.83
CA GLN A 146 -7.60 9.02 3.68
C GLN A 146 -8.19 7.60 3.69
N VAL A 147 -7.49 6.61 4.25
CA VAL A 147 -8.05 5.27 4.48
C VAL A 147 -9.21 5.34 5.46
N LEU A 148 -9.06 6.10 6.54
CA LEU A 148 -10.14 6.29 7.51
C LEU A 148 -11.32 7.01 6.86
N GLU A 149 -11.08 8.06 6.05
CA GLU A 149 -12.15 8.73 5.28
C GLU A 149 -12.92 7.77 4.37
N ALA A 150 -12.21 6.91 3.63
CA ALA A 150 -12.82 5.87 2.80
C ALA A 150 -13.65 4.89 3.65
N THR A 151 -13.15 4.51 4.83
CA THR A 151 -13.88 3.67 5.78
C THR A 151 -15.20 4.30 6.21
N ARG A 152 -15.22 5.61 6.51
CA ARG A 152 -16.45 6.34 6.87
C ARG A 152 -17.48 6.27 5.74
N LYS A 153 -17.03 6.49 4.50
CA LYS A 153 -17.89 6.45 3.31
C LYS A 153 -18.48 5.06 3.10
N ILE A 154 -17.67 4.00 3.22
CA ILE A 154 -18.14 2.61 3.12
C ILE A 154 -19.18 2.28 4.19
N SER A 155 -18.95 2.67 5.44
CA SER A 155 -19.91 2.45 6.53
C SER A 155 -21.22 3.19 6.29
N ALA A 156 -21.17 4.43 5.77
CA ALA A 156 -22.37 5.17 5.39
C ALA A 156 -23.15 4.47 4.27
N ILE A 157 -22.48 3.97 3.23
CA ILE A 157 -23.10 3.21 2.14
C ILE A 157 -23.79 1.95 2.67
N ARG A 158 -23.13 1.20 3.57
CA ARG A 158 -23.69 0.01 4.20
C ARG A 158 -24.96 0.34 5.00
N ASN A 159 -24.89 1.36 5.86
CA ASN A 159 -26.04 1.76 6.69
C ASN A 159 -27.22 2.22 5.82
N ASN A 160 -26.96 3.03 4.79
CA ASN A 160 -28.00 3.46 3.84
C ASN A 160 -28.60 2.28 3.09
N SER A 161 -27.79 1.28 2.73
CA SER A 161 -28.28 0.08 2.04
C SER A 161 -29.14 -0.80 2.95
N LEU A 162 -28.78 -0.95 4.24
CA LEU A 162 -29.57 -1.66 5.24
C LEU A 162 -30.92 -0.98 5.52
N ASN A 163 -30.92 0.35 5.65
CA ASN A 163 -32.15 1.13 5.86
C ASN A 163 -33.13 0.99 4.67
N ARG A 164 -32.61 0.80 3.45
CA ARG A 164 -33.43 0.58 2.24
C ARG A 164 -34.02 -0.83 2.15
N LEU A 165 -33.53 -1.78 2.95
CA LEU A 165 -34.00 -3.17 2.99
C LEU A 165 -35.08 -3.43 4.06
N GLY A 166 -35.38 -2.46 4.92
CA GLY A 166 -36.58 -2.47 5.78
C GLY A 166 -36.45 -3.06 7.19
N ASP A 167 -35.25 -3.41 7.66
CA ASP A 167 -35.06 -4.05 8.98
C ASP A 167 -34.57 -3.10 10.09
N VAL A 168 -34.56 -1.78 9.88
CA VAL A 168 -34.15 -0.80 10.91
C VAL A 168 -35.26 0.24 11.08
N PRO A 169 -35.89 0.37 12.27
CA PRO A 169 -36.90 1.40 12.49
C PRO A 169 -36.34 2.80 12.25
N GLU A 170 -37.17 3.68 11.67
CA GLU A 170 -36.96 5.10 11.32
C GLU A 170 -36.63 6.03 12.54
N THR A 171 -35.91 5.57 13.56
CA THR A 171 -35.50 6.41 14.70
C THR A 171 -34.09 6.98 14.58
N SER A 172 -33.40 6.78 13.44
CA SER A 172 -32.11 7.41 13.21
C SER A 172 -32.30 8.86 12.77
N GLN A 173 -32.14 9.78 13.74
CA GLN A 173 -31.99 11.22 13.54
C GLN A 173 -31.08 11.54 12.32
N PRO A 174 -31.20 12.75 11.71
CA PRO A 174 -30.30 13.18 10.64
C PRO A 174 -28.86 12.87 11.02
N ILE A 175 -28.12 12.26 10.09
CA ILE A 175 -26.74 11.77 10.27
C ILE A 175 -25.85 12.95 10.70
N GLN A 176 -25.84 13.25 11.99
CA GLN A 176 -24.72 13.89 12.66
C GLN A 176 -23.54 12.96 12.41
N SER A 177 -22.39 13.51 11.99
CA SER A 177 -21.18 12.77 11.63
C SER A 177 -21.06 11.52 12.51
N PRO A 178 -21.23 10.31 11.95
CA PRO A 178 -21.39 9.13 12.80
C PRO A 178 -20.18 9.07 13.71
N LYS A 179 -20.42 8.91 15.01
CA LYS A 179 -19.36 8.54 15.95
C LYS A 179 -18.90 7.16 15.50
N ILE A 180 -17.93 7.14 14.58
CA ILE A 180 -17.48 5.91 13.93
C ILE A 180 -16.93 5.02 15.01
N ASP A 181 -17.47 3.80 15.06
CA ASP A 181 -16.92 2.76 15.90
C ASP A 181 -15.46 2.56 15.46
N PRO A 182 -14.47 2.82 16.33
CA PRO A 182 -13.07 2.61 16.01
C PRO A 182 -12.78 1.20 15.47
N LYS A 183 -13.63 0.22 15.79
CA LYS A 183 -13.55 -1.14 15.26
C LYS A 183 -13.68 -1.22 13.74
N GLU A 184 -14.46 -0.35 13.10
CA GLU A 184 -14.56 -0.35 11.63
C GLU A 184 -13.26 0.14 10.99
N ASP A 185 -12.65 1.18 11.56
CA ASP A 185 -11.33 1.69 11.15
C ASP A 185 -10.24 0.63 11.33
N ILE A 186 -10.23 -0.04 12.49
CA ILE A 186 -9.31 -1.15 12.79
C ILE A 186 -9.50 -2.30 11.79
N ARG A 187 -10.74 -2.72 11.56
CA ARG A 187 -11.06 -3.83 10.64
C ARG A 187 -10.66 -3.51 9.20
N MET A 188 -10.86 -2.27 8.75
CA MET A 188 -10.46 -1.85 7.41
C MET A 188 -8.93 -1.88 7.26
N LEU A 189 -8.20 -1.25 8.20
CA LEU A 189 -6.74 -1.23 8.14
C LEU A 189 -6.17 -2.65 8.24
N TYR A 190 -6.72 -3.50 9.10
CA TYR A 190 -6.32 -4.90 9.20
C TYR A 190 -6.55 -5.64 7.88
N SER A 191 -7.71 -5.48 7.24
CA SER A 191 -8.01 -6.08 5.93
C SER A 191 -7.08 -5.58 4.84
N ILE A 192 -6.68 -4.29 4.86
CA ILE A 192 -5.71 -3.76 3.90
C ILE A 192 -4.33 -4.32 4.15
N ALA A 193 -3.92 -4.43 5.42
CA ALA A 193 -2.64 -5.03 5.79
C ALA A 193 -2.53 -6.49 5.34
N THR A 194 -3.61 -7.28 5.44
CA THR A 194 -3.62 -8.66 4.94
C THR A 194 -3.54 -8.70 3.41
N MET A 195 -4.26 -7.84 2.70
CA MET A 195 -4.17 -7.73 1.23
C MET A 195 -2.75 -7.34 0.77
N GLN A 196 -2.10 -6.42 1.49
CA GLN A 196 -0.70 -6.05 1.23
C GLN A 196 0.23 -7.24 1.42
N GLN A 197 0.06 -8.00 2.52
CA GLN A 197 0.87 -9.19 2.77
C GLN A 197 0.71 -10.24 1.67
N GLU A 198 -0.53 -10.54 1.26
CA GLU A 198 -0.83 -11.49 0.17
C GLU A 198 -0.16 -11.08 -1.16
N ARG A 199 0.04 -9.78 -1.37
CA ARG A 199 0.71 -9.21 -2.55
C ARG A 199 2.22 -9.10 -2.40
N GLY A 200 2.79 -9.62 -1.30
CA GLY A 200 4.22 -9.57 -1.01
C GLY A 200 4.72 -8.20 -0.53
N LYS A 201 3.81 -7.28 -0.22
CA LYS A 201 4.10 -5.93 0.30
C LYS A 201 4.24 -5.97 1.82
N ILE A 202 5.16 -6.79 2.31
CA ILE A 202 5.28 -7.10 3.74
C ILE A 202 5.58 -5.84 4.58
N ARG A 203 6.34 -4.89 4.02
CA ARG A 203 6.69 -3.64 4.72
C ARG A 203 5.50 -2.69 4.83
N GLU A 204 4.73 -2.56 3.76
CA GLU A 204 3.50 -1.77 3.71
C GLU A 204 2.44 -2.39 4.63
N ALA A 205 2.32 -3.72 4.61
CA ALA A 205 1.47 -4.48 5.53
C ALA A 205 1.81 -4.20 7.00
N LEU A 206 3.10 -4.19 7.34
CA LEU A 206 3.57 -3.90 8.69
C LEU A 206 3.16 -2.49 9.11
N GLY A 207 3.41 -1.48 8.28
CA GLY A 207 3.02 -0.09 8.59
C GLY A 207 1.50 0.08 8.77
N THR A 208 0.70 -0.58 7.92
CA THR A 208 -0.76 -0.52 8.02
C THR A 208 -1.29 -1.25 9.26
N ALA A 209 -0.69 -2.39 9.62
CA ALA A 209 -1.03 -3.11 10.84
C ALA A 209 -0.64 -2.30 12.10
N GLU A 210 0.50 -1.60 12.08
CA GLU A 210 0.91 -0.71 13.17
C GLU A 210 -0.06 0.48 13.33
N ALA A 211 -0.58 1.04 12.23
CA ALA A 211 -1.63 2.05 12.27
C ALA A 211 -2.94 1.49 12.88
N ALA A 212 -3.32 0.25 12.54
CA ALA A 212 -4.49 -0.41 13.15
C ALA A 212 -4.30 -0.64 14.66
N LEU A 213 -3.10 -1.05 15.08
CA LEU A 213 -2.75 -1.28 16.49
C LEU A 213 -2.84 0.00 17.32
N ASP A 214 -2.39 1.14 16.77
CA ASP A 214 -2.47 2.44 17.43
C ASP A 214 -3.94 2.83 17.71
N ILE A 215 -4.83 2.62 16.74
CA ILE A 215 -6.27 2.87 16.94
C ILE A 215 -6.85 1.92 17.99
N ALA A 216 -6.52 0.62 17.93
CA ALA A 216 -6.98 -0.37 18.90
C ALA A 216 -6.58 0.00 20.34
N LYS A 217 -5.33 0.43 20.54
CA LYS A 217 -4.84 0.91 21.84
C LYS A 217 -5.60 2.14 22.33
N LYS A 218 -5.78 3.14 21.47
CA LYS A 218 -6.52 4.37 21.81
C LYS A 218 -7.99 4.10 22.13
N ALA A 219 -8.59 3.11 21.47
CA ALA A 219 -9.97 2.69 21.70
C ALA A 219 -10.13 1.76 22.93
N GLY A 220 -9.03 1.28 23.52
CA GLY A 220 -9.07 0.29 24.60
C GLY A 220 -9.51 -1.11 24.14
N ASP A 221 -9.43 -1.42 22.84
CA ASP A 221 -9.79 -2.73 22.29
C ASP A 221 -8.67 -3.75 22.55
N LYS A 222 -8.76 -4.42 23.71
CA LYS A 222 -7.75 -5.40 24.13
C LYS A 222 -7.71 -6.66 23.27
N THR A 223 -8.84 -7.06 22.70
CA THR A 223 -8.89 -8.21 21.79
C THR A 223 -8.21 -7.86 20.47
N GLY A 224 -8.55 -6.71 19.88
CA GLY A 224 -7.91 -6.21 18.67
C GLY A 224 -6.41 -5.96 18.86
N GLU A 225 -6.01 -5.35 19.98
CA GLU A 225 -4.60 -5.13 20.34
C GLU A 225 -3.79 -6.43 20.32
N SER A 226 -4.33 -7.49 20.95
CA SER A 226 -3.68 -8.81 20.99
C SER A 226 -3.56 -9.45 19.60
N GLN A 227 -4.66 -9.49 18.83
CA GLN A 227 -4.69 -10.06 17.49
C GLN A 227 -3.73 -9.35 16.53
N ILE A 228 -3.75 -8.03 16.51
CA ILE A 228 -2.92 -7.22 15.61
C ILE A 228 -1.45 -7.33 16.00
N SER A 229 -1.13 -7.43 17.30
CA SER A 229 0.25 -7.62 17.76
C SER A 229 0.84 -8.95 17.27
N LEU A 230 0.08 -10.05 17.36
CA LEU A 230 0.51 -11.35 16.82
C LEU A 230 0.73 -11.29 15.30
N TYR A 231 -0.15 -10.58 14.60
CA TYR A 231 -0.03 -10.38 13.16
C TYR A 231 1.23 -9.58 12.79
N ILE A 232 1.50 -8.48 13.50
CA ILE A 232 2.72 -7.68 13.35
C ILE A 232 3.99 -8.52 13.58
N ASP A 233 4.00 -9.37 14.60
CA ASP A 233 5.15 -10.24 14.88
C ASP A 233 5.38 -11.24 13.73
N SER A 234 4.31 -11.80 13.16
CA SER A 234 4.39 -12.67 11.97
C SER A 234 4.93 -11.92 10.74
N LEU A 235 4.55 -10.66 10.52
CA LEU A 235 5.07 -9.84 9.43
C LEU A 235 6.56 -9.53 9.61
N ARG A 236 7.00 -9.24 10.86
CA ARG A 236 8.42 -9.00 11.18
C ARG A 236 9.30 -10.21 10.92
N GLN A 237 8.78 -11.43 11.11
CA GLN A 237 9.51 -12.66 10.79
C GLN A 237 9.70 -12.89 9.28
N GLN A 238 8.93 -12.21 8.43
CA GLN A 238 9.01 -12.32 6.97
C GLN A 238 9.97 -11.29 6.33
N LEU A 239 10.51 -10.35 7.11
CA LEU A 239 11.44 -9.29 6.67
C LEU A 239 12.91 -9.66 6.90
#